data_AF-A0A7S1U549-F1
#
_entry.id   AF-A0A7S1U549-F1
#
_cell.length_a   1.000
_cell.length_b   1.000
_cell.length_c   1.000
_cell.angle_alpha   90.00
_cell.angle_beta   90.00
_cell.angle_gamma   90.00
#
_symmetry.space_group_name_H-M   'P 1'
#
loop_
_entity.id
_entity.type
_entity.pdbx_description
1 polymer ?
#
loop_
_entity_poly.entity_id
_entity_poly.type
_entity_poly.pdbx_seq_one_letter_code
_entity_poly.pdbx_strand_id
1 'polypeptide(L)'
;LLIGTDIGPESTTTSGYPRLVQEWRRGTPLSEARTVFEGEADDVSIGGSRYRDRGFMYEKMHRSITFWTSEDFIAVLDPERPTDKAEGFTKVPVPDDAGVSTFADQMLVTLRT
;
A
#
# COMPACT_ATOMS: atom_id res chain seq x y z
N LEU A 1 -9.93 6.76 -4.26
CA LEU A 1 -10.00 5.30 -4.01
C LEU A 1 -8.66 4.72 -4.38
N LEU A 2 -8.11 3.80 -3.61
CA LEU A 2 -6.96 3.03 -4.04
C LEU A 2 -7.44 1.81 -4.82
N ILE A 3 -6.86 1.58 -5.99
CA ILE A 3 -7.14 0.43 -6.84
C ILE A 3 -5.83 -0.23 -7.24
N GLY A 4 -5.85 -1.55 -7.37
CA GLY A 4 -4.81 -2.33 -8.02
C GLY A 4 -5.51 -3.35 -8.91
N THR A 5 -5.37 -3.21 -10.22
CA THR A 5 -6.03 -4.06 -11.21
C THR A 5 -5.22 -4.05 -12.50
N ASP A 6 -5.40 -5.09 -13.31
CA ASP A 6 -4.85 -5.13 -14.66
C ASP A 6 -5.50 -4.02 -15.51
N ILE A 7 -4.67 -3.08 -15.98
CA ILE A 7 -5.05 -2.00 -16.90
C ILE A 7 -4.23 -2.05 -18.19
N GLY A 8 -3.55 -3.17 -18.45
CA GLY A 8 -2.71 -3.37 -19.62
C GLY A 8 -1.27 -3.80 -19.29
N PRO A 9 -0.38 -3.74 -20.30
CA PRO A 9 1.01 -4.17 -20.16
C PRO A 9 1.70 -3.50 -18.97
N GLU A 10 2.56 -4.24 -18.27
CA GLU A 10 3.32 -3.78 -17.10
C GLU A 10 2.50 -3.42 -15.84
N SER A 11 1.16 -3.50 -15.88
CA SER A 11 0.32 -3.20 -14.71
C SER A 11 0.24 -4.33 -13.68
N THR A 12 0.64 -5.54 -14.07
CA THR A 12 0.72 -6.72 -13.22
C THR A 12 2.16 -7.18 -13.03
N THR A 13 2.40 -7.87 -11.93
CA THR A 13 3.64 -8.62 -11.71
C THR A 13 3.68 -9.85 -12.64
N THR A 14 4.83 -10.50 -12.71
CA THR A 14 4.99 -11.80 -13.39
C THR A 14 4.12 -12.90 -12.77
N SER A 15 3.68 -12.72 -11.52
CA SER A 15 2.71 -13.59 -10.83
C SER A 15 1.24 -13.27 -11.17
N GLY A 16 0.97 -12.24 -11.99
CA GLY A 16 -0.36 -11.86 -12.44
C GLY A 16 -1.17 -11.01 -11.43
N TYR A 17 -0.56 -10.59 -10.32
CA TYR A 17 -1.19 -9.68 -9.35
C TYR A 17 -0.90 -8.22 -9.68
N PRO A 18 -1.64 -7.25 -9.11
CA PRO A 18 -1.35 -5.84 -9.31
C PRO A 18 0.10 -5.50 -8.96
N ARG A 19 0.79 -4.82 -9.88
CA ARG A 19 2.10 -4.20 -9.64
C ARG A 19 1.98 -2.73 -9.22
N LEU A 20 0.87 -2.11 -9.59
CA LEU A 20 0.59 -0.70 -9.38
C LEU A 20 -0.56 -0.51 -8.38
N VAL A 21 -0.38 0.44 -7.46
CA VAL A 21 -1.48 1.06 -6.71
C VAL A 21 -1.77 2.40 -7.35
N GLN A 22 -3.03 2.62 -7.71
CA GLN A 22 -3.48 3.85 -8.32
C GLN A 22 -4.55 4.54 -7.47
N GLU A 23 -4.48 5.86 -7.43
CA GLU A 23 -5.52 6.71 -6.89
C GLU A 23 -6.53 7.04 -7.99
N TRP A 24 -7.73 6.49 -7.84
CA TRP A 24 -8.83 6.67 -8.77
C TRP A 24 -9.97 7.49 -8.17
N ARG A 25 -10.56 8.35 -9.01
CA ARG A 25 -11.74 9.16 -8.69
C ARG A 25 -12.97 8.52 -9.31
N ARG A 26 -14.00 8.24 -8.50
CA ARG A 26 -15.26 7.71 -9.04
C ARG A 26 -15.84 8.64 -10.10
N GLY A 27 -16.35 8.04 -11.18
CA GLY A 27 -16.92 8.77 -12.31
C GLY A 27 -15.92 9.16 -13.39
N THR A 28 -14.62 8.86 -13.24
CA THR A 28 -13.63 8.99 -14.32
C THR A 28 -13.25 7.62 -14.88
N PRO A 29 -12.77 7.53 -16.13
CA PRO A 29 -12.14 6.32 -16.66
C PRO A 29 -11.01 5.82 -15.76
N LEU A 30 -10.80 4.51 -15.70
CA LEU A 30 -9.67 3.91 -14.94
C LEU A 30 -8.31 4.31 -15.53
N SER A 31 -8.24 4.57 -16.83
CA SER A 31 -7.03 5.08 -17.50
C SER A 31 -6.58 6.45 -17.01
N GLU A 32 -7.45 7.21 -16.32
CA GLU A 32 -7.09 8.48 -15.68
C GLU A 32 -6.62 8.31 -14.22
N ALA A 33 -6.62 7.08 -13.69
CA ALA A 33 -6.12 6.82 -12.34
C ALA A 33 -4.62 7.11 -12.26
N ARG A 34 -4.20 7.81 -11.21
CA ARG A 34 -2.80 8.18 -11.00
C ARG A 34 -2.09 7.09 -10.23
N THR A 35 -1.01 6.54 -10.76
CA THR A 35 -0.13 5.66 -9.96
C THR A 35 0.45 6.42 -8.78
N VAL A 36 0.23 5.89 -7.58
CA VAL A 36 0.76 6.45 -6.32
C VAL A 36 1.81 5.56 -5.68
N PHE A 37 1.86 4.29 -6.07
CA PHE A 37 2.87 3.35 -5.62
C PHE A 37 3.06 2.25 -6.68
N GLU A 38 4.30 1.82 -6.87
CA GLU A 38 4.70 0.81 -7.85
C GLU A 38 5.72 -0.12 -7.20
N GLY A 39 5.56 -1.43 -7.41
CA GLY A 39 6.58 -2.42 -7.07
C GLY A 39 7.31 -2.94 -8.31
N GLU A 40 8.10 -3.98 -8.08
CA GLU A 40 8.92 -4.60 -9.12
C GLU A 40 8.13 -5.67 -9.88
N ALA A 41 8.58 -6.00 -11.09
CA ALA A 41 7.91 -7.00 -11.92
C ALA A 41 7.98 -8.43 -11.34
N ASP A 42 9.00 -8.73 -10.55
CA ASP A 42 9.25 -10.03 -9.92
C ASP A 42 8.67 -10.15 -8.50
N ASP A 43 8.10 -9.08 -7.95
CA ASP A 43 7.29 -9.15 -6.73
C ASP A 43 6.11 -10.12 -6.92
N VAL A 44 5.61 -10.69 -5.83
CA VAL A 44 4.35 -11.44 -5.87
C VAL A 44 3.20 -10.49 -6.13
N SER A 45 3.03 -9.45 -5.32
CA SER A 45 1.91 -8.49 -5.44
C SER A 45 2.19 -7.18 -4.73
N ILE A 46 1.46 -6.14 -5.14
CA ILE A 46 1.45 -4.83 -4.51
C ILE A 46 0.02 -4.46 -4.12
N GLY A 47 -0.13 -3.89 -2.92
CA GLY A 47 -1.42 -3.46 -2.37
C GLY A 47 -1.35 -2.09 -1.71
N GLY A 48 -2.48 -1.40 -1.68
CA GLY A 48 -2.65 -0.14 -0.98
C GLY A 48 -3.93 -0.16 -0.14
N SER A 49 -3.86 0.36 1.07
CA SER A 49 -5.01 0.45 1.97
C SER A 49 -5.00 1.76 2.75
N ARG A 50 -6.19 2.29 3.00
CA ARG A 50 -6.38 3.48 3.83
C ARG A 50 -7.37 3.16 4.93
N TYR A 51 -7.01 3.42 6.17
CA TYR A 51 -7.80 3.00 7.32
C TYR A 51 -7.63 3.95 8.50
N ARG A 52 -8.59 3.85 9.43
CA ARG A 52 -8.53 4.53 10.72
C ARG A 52 -8.25 3.50 11.81
N ASP A 53 -7.46 3.89 12.78
CA ASP A 53 -7.19 3.10 13.97
C ASP A 53 -7.16 4.01 15.20
N ARG A 54 -8.17 3.86 16.08
CA ARG A 54 -8.22 4.51 17.40
C ARG A 54 -7.94 6.03 17.40
N GLY A 55 -8.52 6.75 16.44
CA GLY A 55 -8.36 8.21 16.31
C GLY A 55 -7.24 8.64 15.36
N PHE A 56 -6.41 7.71 14.91
CA PHE A 56 -5.37 7.93 13.92
C PHE A 56 -5.84 7.48 12.54
N MET A 57 -5.22 8.05 11.50
CA MET A 57 -5.50 7.72 10.12
C MET A 57 -4.22 7.42 9.38
N TYR A 58 -4.23 6.30 8.67
CA TYR A 58 -3.07 5.77 7.96
C TYR A 58 -3.41 5.46 6.52
N GLU A 59 -2.44 5.67 5.64
CA GLU A 59 -2.38 5.00 4.35
C GLU A 59 -1.15 4.10 4.32
N LYS A 60 -1.36 2.84 3.95
CA LYS A 60 -0.35 1.78 3.92
C LYS A 60 -0.21 1.26 2.51
N MET A 61 1.01 1.28 2.00
CA MET A 61 1.40 0.53 0.80
C MET A 61 2.17 -0.72 1.23
N HIS A 62 1.88 -1.83 0.58
CA HIS A 62 2.43 -3.14 0.88
C HIS A 62 3.02 -3.75 -0.40
N ARG A 63 4.26 -4.24 -0.32
CA ARG A 63 4.88 -5.07 -1.35
C ARG A 63 5.09 -6.46 -0.79
N SER A 64 4.46 -7.46 -1.39
CA SER A 64 4.82 -8.86 -1.18
C SER A 64 5.94 -9.20 -2.16
N ILE A 65 7.19 -9.16 -1.69
CA ILE A 65 8.38 -9.43 -2.53
C ILE A 65 8.40 -10.91 -2.91
N THR A 66 8.24 -11.77 -1.91
CA THR A 66 8.03 -13.20 -2.10
C THR A 66 6.75 -13.62 -1.37
N PHE A 67 6.46 -14.93 -1.32
CA PHE A 67 5.40 -15.46 -0.47
C PHE A 67 5.71 -15.34 1.04
N TRP A 68 6.96 -15.04 1.41
CA TRP A 68 7.42 -15.02 2.80
C TRP A 68 7.95 -13.68 3.25
N THR A 69 8.33 -12.82 2.32
CA THR A 69 8.96 -11.53 2.59
C THR A 69 8.13 -10.39 2.00
N SER A 70 8.08 -9.28 2.72
CA SER A 70 7.30 -8.10 2.38
C SER A 70 7.89 -6.82 2.93
N GLU A 71 7.54 -5.71 2.30
CA GLU A 71 7.85 -4.36 2.77
C GLU A 71 6.55 -3.58 2.98
N ASP A 72 6.49 -2.84 4.08
CA ASP A 72 5.39 -1.94 4.39
C ASP A 72 5.86 -0.49 4.40
N PHE A 73 5.05 0.38 3.80
CA PHE A 73 5.29 1.82 3.74
C PHE A 73 4.06 2.54 4.30
N ILE A 74 4.27 3.46 5.23
CA ILE A 74 3.19 4.13 5.95
C ILE A 74 3.27 5.65 5.77
N ALA A 75 2.11 6.26 5.51
CA ALA A 75 1.88 7.69 5.65
C ALA A 75 0.83 7.92 6.75
N VAL A 76 1.12 8.84 7.66
CA VAL A 76 0.18 9.29 8.69
C VAL A 76 -0.59 10.49 8.16
N LEU A 77 -1.90 10.49 8.37
CA LEU A 77 -2.81 11.47 7.81
C LEU A 77 -3.54 12.21 8.91
N ASP A 78 -4.02 13.40 8.56
CA ASP A 78 -4.93 14.16 9.42
C ASP A 78 -6.31 13.47 9.44
N PRO A 79 -6.78 12.99 10.62
CA PRO A 79 -8.07 12.33 10.72
C PRO A 79 -9.25 13.25 10.42
N GLU A 80 -9.08 14.57 10.51
CA GLU A 80 -10.11 15.56 10.16
C GLU A 80 -10.14 15.86 8.66
N ARG A 81 -9.10 15.48 7.91
CA ARG A 81 -9.00 15.61 6.46
C ARG A 81 -8.72 14.28 5.78
N PRO A 82 -9.67 13.31 5.87
CA PRO A 82 -9.45 11.93 5.45
C PRO A 82 -9.25 11.74 3.95
N THR A 83 -9.56 12.75 3.14
CA THR A 83 -9.48 12.73 1.68
C THR A 83 -8.23 13.44 1.14
N ASP A 84 -7.42 14.05 2.00
CA ASP A 84 -6.16 14.67 1.58
C ASP A 84 -5.26 13.61 0.94
N LYS A 85 -4.47 13.99 -0.06
CA LYS A 85 -3.56 13.04 -0.70
C LYS A 85 -2.51 12.59 0.32
N ALA A 86 -2.25 11.28 0.35
CA ALA A 86 -1.12 10.78 1.13
C ALA A 86 0.17 11.10 0.39
N GLU A 87 1.13 11.64 1.12
CA GLU A 87 2.48 11.96 0.65
C GLU A 87 3.48 11.53 1.73
N GLY A 88 4.75 11.35 1.37
CA GLY A 88 5.80 11.05 2.36
C GLY A 88 5.73 9.65 2.96
N PHE A 89 5.37 8.63 2.17
CA PHE A 89 5.42 7.24 2.60
C PHE A 89 6.81 6.87 3.14
N THR A 90 6.85 6.36 4.37
CA THR A 90 8.08 5.93 5.02
C THR A 90 8.11 4.41 5.11
N LYS A 91 9.19 3.79 4.61
CA LYS A 91 9.42 2.34 4.77
C LYS A 91 9.55 2.03 6.26
N VAL A 92 8.81 1.03 6.73
CA VAL A 92 8.91 0.55 8.11
C VAL A 92 10.20 -0.28 8.26
N PRO A 93 11.14 0.08 9.16
CA PRO A 93 12.45 -0.55 9.24
C PRO A 93 12.41 -1.82 10.10
N VAL A 94 11.74 -2.85 9.61
CA VAL A 94 11.63 -4.18 10.25
C VAL A 94 12.17 -5.27 9.33
N PRO A 95 12.48 -6.48 9.84
CA PRO A 95 12.79 -7.63 8.98
C PRO A 95 11.69 -7.88 7.96
N ASP A 96 12.05 -8.31 6.76
CA ASP A 96 11.09 -8.44 5.66
C ASP A 96 10.05 -9.56 5.89
N ASP A 97 10.32 -10.51 6.79
CA ASP A 97 9.37 -11.55 7.19
C ASP A 97 8.49 -11.15 8.38
N ALA A 98 8.67 -9.95 8.94
CA ALA A 98 7.86 -9.47 10.05
C ALA A 98 6.51 -8.89 9.58
N GLY A 99 5.46 -9.14 10.35
CA GLY A 99 4.16 -8.51 10.14
C GLY A 99 4.07 -7.14 10.84
N VAL A 100 3.56 -6.12 10.14
CA VAL A 100 3.32 -4.79 10.70
C VAL A 100 1.83 -4.46 10.78
N SER A 101 1.38 -4.05 11.96
CA SER A 101 0.04 -3.50 12.21
C SER A 101 0.13 -2.24 13.07
N THR A 102 -0.97 -1.51 13.20
CA THR A 102 -1.05 -0.28 14.02
C THR A 102 -1.83 -0.53 15.31
N PHE A 103 -1.54 0.28 16.31
CA PHE A 103 -2.38 0.46 17.49
C PHE A 103 -2.31 1.92 17.93
N ALA A 104 -3.33 2.70 17.57
CA ALA A 104 -3.33 4.15 17.78
C ALA A 104 -2.03 4.78 17.23
N ASP A 105 -1.26 5.53 18.02
CA ASP A 105 0.02 6.16 17.63
C ASP A 105 1.22 5.20 17.58
N GLN A 106 1.01 3.90 17.75
CA GLN A 106 2.07 2.89 17.78
C GLN A 106 1.99 1.92 16.59
N MET A 107 3.12 1.30 16.28
CA MET A 107 3.19 0.13 15.40
C MET A 107 3.45 -1.13 16.23
N LEU A 108 2.72 -2.20 15.91
CA LEU A 108 2.95 -3.53 16.45
C LEU A 108 3.68 -4.37 15.40
N VAL A 109 4.82 -4.93 15.80
CA VAL A 109 5.65 -5.79 14.95
C VAL A 109 5.55 -7.22 15.46
N THR A 110 5.11 -8.12 14.58
CA THR A 110 5.03 -9.56 14.86
C THR A 110 6.13 -10.26 14.09
N LEU A 111 7.14 -10.77 14.81
CA LEU A 111 8.21 -11.56 14.21
C LEU A 111 7.69 -12.96 13.85
N ARG A 112 8.16 -13.49 12.73
CA ARG A 112 7.98 -14.90 12.39
C ARG A 112 9.17 -15.68 12.93
N THR A 113 8.88 -16.87 13.45
CA THR A 113 9.87 -17.87 13.92
C THR A 113 10.06 -18.96 12.88
#